data_AF-A0A8D2JP20-F1
#
_entry.id   AF-A0A8D2JP20-F1
#
_cell.length_a   1.000
_cell.length_b   1.000
_cell.length_c   1.000
_cell.angle_alpha   90.00
_cell.angle_beta   90.00
_cell.angle_gamma   90.00
#
_symmetry.space_group_name_H-M   'P 1'
#
loop_
_entity.id
_entity.type
_entity.pdbx_description
1 polymer ?
#
loop_
_entity_poly.entity_id
_entity_poly.type
_entity_poly.pdbx_seq_one_letter_code
_entity_poly.pdbx_strand_id
1 'polypeptide(L)' 'MASERALVILSKGAGVIPVDVMRPAGIKVTTAGLSGKDQVKCSPDVVICPNASLEDLPFVQVLWLFWLMK' A
#
# COMPACT_ATOMS: atom_id res chain seq x y z
N MET A 1 11.49 -14.54 -14.50
CA MET A 1 11.35 -14.29 -13.04
C MET A 1 10.06 -13.51 -12.84
N ALA A 2 9.02 -14.10 -12.24
CA ALA A 2 7.79 -13.37 -11.97
C ALA A 2 8.10 -12.27 -10.94
N SER A 3 7.87 -11.00 -11.30
CA SER A 3 8.08 -9.89 -10.37
C SER A 3 7.02 -9.99 -9.27
N GLU A 4 7.45 -10.30 -8.05
CA GLU A 4 6.59 -10.29 -6.87
C GLU A 4 5.96 -8.91 -6.73
N ARG A 5 4.66 -8.89 -6.43
CA ARG A 5 3.88 -7.66 -6.29
C ARG A 5 3.44 -7.54 -4.84
N ALA A 6 3.74 -6.41 -4.22
CA ALA A 6 3.31 -6.09 -2.87
C ALA A 6 2.28 -4.96 -2.90
N LEU A 7 1.24 -5.09 -2.08
CA LEU A 7 0.27 -4.02 -1.85
C LEU A 7 0.51 -3.45 -0.45
N VAL A 8 0.71 -2.13 -0.38
CA VAL A 8 0.87 -1.43 0.90
C VAL A 8 -0.30 -0.47 1.06
N ILE A 9 -1.08 -0.67 2.13
CA ILE A 9 -2.22 0.17 2.47
C ILE A 9 -1.74 1.31 3.36
N LEU A 10 -1.96 2.54 2.93
CA LEU A 10 -1.62 3.75 3.65
C LEU A 10 -2.85 4.26 4.41
N SER A 11 -2.71 4.33 5.73
CA SER A 11 -3.66 4.96 6.63
C SER A 11 -2.97 6.07 7.43
N LYS A 12 -3.77 6.96 8.02
CA LYS A 12 -3.24 8.00 8.89
C LYS A 12 -2.53 7.36 10.08
N GLY A 13 -1.26 7.68 10.32
CA GLY A 13 -0.46 7.03 11.37
C GLY A 13 0.44 5.87 10.90
N ALA A 14 0.42 5.50 9.61
CA ALA A 14 1.19 4.37 9.10
C ALA A 14 2.72 4.65 9.07
N GLY A 15 3.52 3.59 9.20
CA GLY A 15 4.98 3.65 9.09
C GLY A 15 5.48 3.57 7.63
N VAL A 16 6.57 4.26 7.32
CA VAL A 16 7.11 4.41 5.94
C VAL A 16 8.10 3.30 5.54
N ILE A 17 8.64 2.58 6.53
CA ILE A 17 9.73 1.60 6.39
C ILE A 17 9.48 0.49 5.34
N PRO A 18 8.30 -0.14 5.22
CA PRO A 18 8.15 -1.32 4.35
C PRO A 18 8.25 -0.99 2.86
N VAL A 19 7.81 0.19 2.43
CA VAL A 19 7.87 0.60 1.01
C VAL A 19 9.31 0.84 0.57
N ASP A 20 10.11 1.44 1.46
CA ASP A 20 11.49 1.82 1.18
C ASP A 20 12.41 0.60 1.01
N VAL A 21 12.16 -0.50 1.74
CA VAL A 21 12.92 -1.75 1.61
C VAL A 21 12.48 -2.60 0.41
N MET A 22 11.18 -2.62 0.10
CA MET A 22 10.65 -3.49 -0.95
C MET A 22 11.02 -3.02 -2.37
N ARG A 23 11.15 -1.71 -2.62
CA ARG A 23 11.52 -1.18 -3.95
C ARG A 23 12.95 -1.58 -4.37
N PRO A 24 14.00 -1.41 -3.53
CA PRO A 24 15.36 -1.89 -3.82
C PRO A 24 15.45 -3.41 -3.97
N ALA A 25 14.56 -4.17 -3.32
CA ALA A 25 14.52 -5.63 -3.43
C ALA A 25 13.95 -6.13 -4.77
N GLY A 26 13.54 -5.23 -5.69
CA GLY A 26 13.00 -5.60 -7.00
C GLY A 26 11.53 -6.03 -6.98
N ILE A 27 10.83 -5.78 -5.86
CA ILE A 27 9.40 -6.07 -5.70
C ILE A 27 8.60 -4.88 -6.24
N LYS A 28 7.56 -5.17 -7.03
CA LYS A 28 6.66 -4.12 -7.55
C LYS A 28 5.64 -3.74 -6.48
N VAL A 29 5.90 -2.64 -5.78
CA VAL A 29 5.05 -2.13 -4.70
C VAL A 29 3.99 -1.18 -5.24
N THR A 30 2.73 -1.44 -4.93
CA THR A 30 1.62 -0.49 -5.13
C THR A 30 1.21 0.09 -3.78
N THR A 31 1.27 1.42 -3.64
CA THR A 31 0.75 2.14 -2.47
C THR A 31 -0.70 2.53 -2.70
N ALA A 32 -1.59 2.06 -1.83
CA ALA A 32 -3.00 2.35 -1.90
C ALA A 32 -3.47 3.13 -0.68
N GLY A 33 -4.09 4.29 -0.90
CA GLY A 33 -4.68 5.06 0.18
C GLY A 33 -5.98 4.42 0.66
N LEU A 34 -6.11 4.24 1.98
CA LEU A 34 -7.35 3.75 2.58
C LEU A 34 -8.50 4.76 2.38
N SER A 35 -8.19 6.05 2.42
CA SER A 35 -9.18 7.14 2.33
C SER A 35 -9.32 7.73 0.92
N GLY A 36 -8.81 7.06 -0.11
CA GLY A 36 -8.83 7.54 -1.49
C GLY A 36 -7.44 7.85 -2.07
N LYS A 37 -7.41 8.75 -3.05
CA LYS A 37 -6.17 9.21 -3.73
C LYS A 37 -5.51 10.40 -3.04
N ASP A 38 -6.11 10.88 -1.95
CA ASP A 38 -5.62 12.03 -1.20
C ASP A 38 -4.31 11.73 -0.46
N GLN A 39 -3.57 12.79 -0.18
CA GLN A 39 -2.32 12.72 0.56
C GLN A 39 -2.55 12.18 1.98
N VAL A 40 -1.82 11.11 2.34
CA VAL A 40 -1.96 10.47 3.65
C VAL A 40 -0.83 10.94 4.56
N LYS A 41 -1.19 11.58 5.68
CA LYS A 41 -0.26 11.91 6.76
C LYS A 41 0.06 10.64 7.57
N CYS A 42 1.27 10.14 7.40
CA CYS A 42 1.73 8.87 7.96
C CYS A 42 2.35 9.07 9.35
N SER A 43 3.45 9.81 9.44
CA SER A 43 4.11 10.22 10.70
C SER A 43 4.01 11.74 10.89
N PRO A 44 4.37 12.32 12.06
CA PRO A 44 4.15 13.74 12.36
C PRO A 44 4.64 14.73 11.29
N ASP A 45 5.59 14.33 10.45
CA ASP A 45 6.19 15.16 9.39
C ASP A 45 6.24 14.49 8.01
N VAL A 46 5.62 13.31 7.84
CA VAL A 46 5.69 12.58 6.55
C VAL A 46 4.31 12.50 5.91
N VAL A 47 4.22 13.09 4.72
CA VAL A 47 3.04 13.07 3.86
C VAL A 47 3.37 12.25 2.62
N ILE A 48 2.54 11.25 2.32
CA ILE A 48 2.75 10.34 1.18
C ILE A 48 1.57 10.47 0.22
N CYS A 49 1.88 10.62 -1.06
CA CYS A 49 0.90 10.51 -2.14
C CYS A 49 0.74 9.03 -2.53
N PRO A 50 -0.43 8.41 -2.31
CA PRO A 50 -0.69 7.05 -2.77
C PRO A 50 -0.76 6.99 -4.30
N ASN A 51 -0.35 5.86 -4.88
CA ASN A 51 -0.41 5.63 -6.33
C ASN A 51 -1.83 5.28 -6.81
N ALA A 52 -2.67 4.70 -5.93
CA ALA A 52 -4.06 4.33 -6.21
C ALA A 52 -4.91 4.47 -4.95
N SER A 53 -6.24 4.50 -5.07
CA SER A 53 -7.11 4.25 -3.92
C SER A 53 -7.31 2.76 -3.71
N LEU A 54 -7.70 2.36 -2.49
CA LEU A 54 -8.08 0.97 -2.22
C LEU A 54 -9.23 0.49 -3.14
N GLU A 55 -10.09 1.41 -3.56
CA GLU A 55 -11.26 1.16 -4.40
C GLU A 55 -10.89 0.88 -5.87
N ASP A 56 -9.77 1.42 -6.35
CA ASP A 56 -9.28 1.15 -7.71
C ASP A 56 -8.61 -0.24 -7.82
N LEU A 57 -8.40 -0.94 -6.71
CA LEU A 57 -7.71 -2.23 -6.72
C LEU A 57 -8.66 -3.37 -7.08
N PRO A 58 -8.20 -4.36 -7.87
CA PRO A 58 -9.03 -5.50 -8.23
C PRO A 58 -9.43 -6.27 -6.96
N PHE A 59 -10.74 -6.50 -6.80
CA PHE A 59 -11.40 -7.18 -5.67
C PHE A 59 -10.71 -8.49 -5.24
N VAL A 60 -10.06 -9.18 -6.19
CA VAL A 60 -9.31 -10.43 -5.97
C VAL A 60 -8.17 -10.28 -4.94
N GLN A 61 -7.53 -9.11 -4.83
CA GLN A 61 -6.50 -8.86 -3.82
C GLN A 61 -7.08 -8.54 -2.44
N VAL A 62 -8.22 -7.85 -2.40
CA VAL A 62 -8.91 -7.48 -1.14
C VAL A 62 -9.55 -8.72 -0.51
N LEU A 63 -10.11 -9.61 -1.33
CA LEU A 63 -10.70 -10.88 -0.88
C LEU A 63 -9.66 -11.83 -0.27
N TRP A 64 -8.42 -11.84 -0.78
CA TRP A 64 -7.31 -12.60 -0.20
C TRP A 64 -6.92 -12.07 1.19
N LEU A 65 -6.94 -10.75 1.39
CA LEU A 65 -6.70 -10.13 2.69
C LEU A 65 -7.80 -10.49 3.71
N PHE A 66 -9.06 -10.49 3.25
CA PHE A 66 -10.21 -10.87 4.07
C PHE A 66 -10.20 -12.36 4.46
N TRP A 67 -9.64 -13.22 3.61
CA TRP A 67 -9.49 -14.65 3.89
C TRP A 67 -8.29 -14.95 4.80
N LEU A 68 -7.19 -14.18 4.71
CA LEU A 68 -6.03 -14.34 5.61
C LEU A 68 -6.28 -13.84 7.05
N MET A 69 -7.29 -12.98 7.23
CA MET A 69 -7.72 -12.48 8.55
C MET A 69 -8.85 -13.32 9.19
N LYS A 70 -9.24 -14.45 8.59
CA LYS A 70 -10.21 -15.42 9.15
C LYS A 70 -9.58 -16.79 9.33
#